data_AF-A0A553BJ78-F1
#
_entry.id   AF-A0A553BJ78-F1
#
_cell.length_a   1.000
_cell.length_b   1.000
_cell.length_c   1.000
_cell.angle_alpha   90.00
_cell.angle_beta   90.00
_cell.angle_gamma   90.00
#
_symmetry.space_group_name_H-M   'P 1'
#
loop_
_entity.id
_entity.type
_entity.pdbx_description
1 polymer ?
#
loop_
_entity_poly.entity_id
_entity_poly.type
_entity_poly.pdbx_seq_one_letter_code
_entity_poly.pdbx_strand_id
1 'polypeptide(L)' 'MKNFAIKLVWFTTIYVFVFAGLCQTNIFLPVIMSLYCIGVVLILFMVYTVLHDDYKTSRTFKDWYGDHPMETLEEEDQ' A
#
# COMPACT_ATOMS: atom_id res chain seq x y z
N MET A 1 4.24 -16.80 1.10
CA MET A 1 3.27 -17.18 0.04
C MET A 1 3.50 -16.26 -1.15
N LYS A 2 3.54 -16.76 -2.38
CA LYS A 2 3.65 -15.92 -3.59
C LYS A 2 2.54 -14.85 -3.54
N ASN A 3 2.93 -13.58 -3.46
CA ASN A 3 2.06 -12.39 -3.38
C ASN A 3 1.38 -12.11 -2.02
N PHE A 4 1.96 -12.53 -0.89
CA PHE A 4 1.38 -12.22 0.43
C PHE A 4 1.32 -10.71 0.70
N ALA A 5 2.42 -9.99 0.45
CA ALA A 5 2.48 -8.54 0.68
C ALA A 5 1.42 -7.78 -0.13
N ILE A 6 1.26 -8.11 -1.42
CA ILE A 6 0.22 -7.51 -2.28
C ILE A 6 -1.19 -7.80 -1.78
N LYS A 7 -1.49 -9.03 -1.34
CA LYS A 7 -2.81 -9.36 -0.77
C LYS A 7 -3.07 -8.57 0.52
N LEU A 8 -2.04 -8.42 1.36
CA LEU A 8 -2.11 -7.65 2.60
C LEU A 8 -2.35 -6.16 2.32
N VAL A 9 -1.72 -5.58 1.29
CA VAL A 9 -1.98 -4.20 0.84
C VAL A 9 -3.45 -4.04 0.46
N TRP A 10 -3.98 -4.91 -0.42
CA TRP A 10 -5.39 -4.84 -0.83
C TRP A 10 -6.35 -4.93 0.35
N PHE A 11 -6.11 -5.87 1.27
CA PHE A 11 -6.91 -6.02 2.48
C PHE A 11 -6.86 -4.76 3.35
N THR A 12 -5.66 -4.21 3.57
CA THR A 12 -5.45 -3.01 4.40
C THR A 12 -6.12 -1.78 3.78
N THR A 13 -6.07 -1.64 2.45
CA THR A 13 -6.76 -0.55 1.73
C THR A 13 -8.27 -0.65 1.87
N ILE A 14 -8.85 -1.85 1.67
CA ILE A 14 -10.30 -2.06 1.85
C ILE A 14 -10.70 -1.75 3.29
N TYR A 15 -9.91 -2.21 4.27
CA TYR A 15 -10.13 -1.92 5.68
C TYR A 15 -10.18 -0.41 5.96
N VAL A 16 -9.19 0.35 5.51
CA VAL A 16 -9.12 1.80 5.71
C VAL A 16 -10.28 2.50 5.02
N PHE A 17 -10.66 2.07 3.82
CA PHE A 17 -11.79 2.63 3.09
C PHE A 17 -13.12 2.41 3.82
N VAL A 18 -13.37 1.19 4.30
CA VAL A 18 -14.55 0.87 5.11
C VAL A 18 -14.53 1.65 6.42
N PHE A 19 -13.38 1.72 7.11
CA PHE A 19 -13.22 2.50 8.34
C PHE A 19 -13.55 3.98 8.13
N ALA A 20 -13.05 4.60 7.05
CA ALA A 20 -13.36 5.98 6.71
C ALA A 20 -14.87 6.19 6.47
N GLY A 21 -15.54 5.23 5.84
CA GLY A 21 -17.00 5.23 5.70
C GLY A 21 -17.74 5.12 7.03
N LEU A 22 -17.30 4.22 7.92
CA LEU A 22 -17.87 4.06 9.26
C LEU A 22 -17.73 5.34 10.11
N CYS A 23 -16.64 6.09 9.94
CA CYS A 23 -16.44 7.38 10.61
C CYS A 23 -17.49 8.45 10.21
N GLN A 24 -18.20 8.28 9.10
CA GLN A 24 -19.29 9.18 8.68
C GLN A 24 -20.65 8.80 9.29
N THR A 25 -20.71 7.75 10.11
CA THR A 25 -21.95 7.23 10.71
C THR A 25 -22.00 7.52 12.21
N ASN A 26 -23.19 7.39 12.81
CA ASN A 26 -23.39 7.53 14.26
C ASN A 26 -23.07 6.24 15.05
N ILE A 27 -21.97 5.57 14.71
CA ILE A 27 -21.49 4.40 15.46
C ILE A 27 -20.88 4.84 16.79
N PHE A 28 -21.00 3.97 17.80
CA PHE A 28 -20.49 4.20 19.13
C PHE A 28 -18.97 4.44 19.14
N LEU A 29 -18.53 5.55 19.74
CA LEU A 29 -17.15 6.03 19.70
C LEU A 29 -16.10 4.97 20.13
N PRO A 30 -16.30 4.17 21.21
CA PRO A 30 -15.37 3.10 21.57
C PRO A 30 -15.13 2.05 20.48
N VAL A 31 -16.13 1.77 19.64
CA VAL A 31 -15.97 0.84 18.50
C VAL A 31 -15.03 1.44 17.46
N ILE A 32 -15.26 2.70 17.08
CA ILE A 32 -14.41 3.43 16.13
C ILE A 32 -12.98 3.56 16.67
N MET A 33 -12.82 3.87 17.96
CA MET A 33 -11.49 3.98 18.59
C MET A 33 -10.76 2.62 18.64
N SER A 34 -11.49 1.54 18.89
CA SER A 34 -10.90 0.19 18.85
C SER A 34 -10.42 -0.18 17.44
N LEU A 35 -11.25 0.11 16.42
CA LEU A 35 -10.88 -0.08 15.01
C LEU A 35 -9.70 0.80 14.62
N TYR A 36 -9.61 2.03 15.12
CA TYR A 36 -8.47 2.90 14.88
C TYR A 36 -7.17 2.27 15.39
N CYS A 37 -7.15 1.80 16.65
CA CYS A 37 -5.98 1.12 17.22
C CYS A 37 -5.56 -0.11 16.41
N ILE A 38 -6.54 -0.94 15.98
CA ILE A 38 -6.28 -2.10 15.10
C ILE A 38 -5.70 -1.64 13.76
N GLY A 39 -6.22 -0.56 13.19
CA GLY A 39 -5.77 0.00 11.92
C GLY A 39 -4.32 0.45 11.95
N VAL A 40 -3.89 1.10 13.02
CA VAL A 40 -2.48 1.51 13.20
C VAL A 40 -1.55 0.31 13.19
N VAL A 41 -1.89 -0.73 13.97
CA VAL A 41 -1.10 -1.98 14.01
C VAL A 41 -1.09 -2.65 12.63
N LEU A 42 -2.23 -2.71 11.95
CA LEU A 42 -2.36 -3.31 10.63
C LEU A 42 -1.51 -2.59 9.57
N ILE A 43 -1.48 -1.26 9.58
CA ILE A 43 -0.65 -0.47 8.65
C ILE A 43 0.84 -0.72 8.92
N LEU A 44 1.28 -0.68 10.19
CA LEU A 44 2.68 -0.95 10.54
C LEU A 44 3.10 -2.36 10.11
N PHE A 45 2.24 -3.36 10.36
CA PHE A 45 2.47 -4.73 9.93
C PHE A 45 2.54 -4.86 8.40
N MET A 46 1.64 -4.19 7.67
CA MET A 46 1.64 -4.17 6.22
C MET A 46 2.93 -3.54 5.66
N VAL A 47 3.34 -2.38 6.18
CA VAL A 47 4.58 -1.69 5.76
C VAL A 47 5.80 -2.58 6.02
N TYR A 48 5.91 -3.14 7.23
CA TYR A 48 7.00 -4.06 7.56
C TYR A 48 7.05 -5.24 6.59
N THR A 49 5.89 -5.85 6.31
CA THR A 49 5.78 -7.00 5.41
C THR A 49 6.18 -6.63 3.98
N VAL A 50 5.74 -5.48 3.46
CA VAL A 50 6.10 -5.01 2.11
C VAL A 50 7.59 -4.74 1.99
N LEU A 51 8.20 -4.11 3.00
CA LEU A 51 9.64 -3.81 3.01
C LEU A 51 10.52 -5.06 3.08
N HIS A 52 10.02 -6.15 3.66
CA HIS A 52 10.75 -7.42 3.79
C HIS A 52 10.32 -8.47 2.76
N ASP A 53 9.37 -8.16 1.87
CA ASP A 53 8.97 -9.08 0.80
C ASP A 53 10.07 -9.13 -0.26
N ASP A 54 10.47 -10.33 -0.69
CA ASP A 54 11.44 -10.50 -1.79
C ASP A 54 10.74 -10.30 -3.14
N TYR A 55 10.31 -9.06 -3.37
CA TYR A 55 9.61 -8.65 -4.58
C TYR A 55 10.59 -8.53 -5.74
N LYS A 56 10.32 -9.27 -6.82
CA LYS A 56 11.05 -9.18 -8.10
C LYS A 56 10.16 -8.52 -9.14
N THR A 57 10.66 -7.48 -9.79
CA THR A 57 10.02 -6.80 -10.91
C THR A 57 11.01 -6.70 -12.07
N SER A 58 10.51 -6.80 -13.29
CA SER A 58 11.31 -6.54 -14.50
C SER A 58 11.54 -5.05 -14.72
N ARG A 59 10.70 -4.19 -14.14
CA ARG A 59 10.81 -2.73 -14.18
C ARG A 59 11.69 -2.24 -13.04
N THR A 60 12.66 -1.41 -13.37
CA THR A 60 13.56 -0.70 -12.49
C THR A 60 13.27 0.79 -12.53
N PHE A 61 13.89 1.57 -11.64
CA PHE A 61 13.75 3.03 -11.68
C PHE A 61 14.27 3.66 -13.00
N LYS A 62 15.17 2.97 -13.71
CA LYS A 62 15.71 3.40 -15.00
C LYS A 62 14.71 3.31 -16.15
N ASP A 63 13.70 2.45 -16.02
CA ASP A 63 12.62 2.28 -17.01
C ASP A 63 11.59 3.43 -16.98
N TRP A 64 11.88 4.49 -16.22
CA TRP A 64 11.01 5.64 -15.96
C TRP A 64 9.62 5.21 -15.42
N TYR A 65 8.71 6.16 -15.20
CA TYR A 65 7.32 5.84 -14.82
C TYR A 65 6.46 5.44 -16.03
N GLY A 66 7.05 5.38 -17.23
CA GLY A 66 6.35 5.07 -18.48
C GLY A 66 5.25 6.07 -18.86
N ASP A 67 5.23 7.23 -18.20
CA ASP A 67 4.26 8.32 -18.37
C ASP A 67 4.73 9.37 -19.39
N HIS A 68 5.97 9.27 -19.87
CA HIS A 68 6.53 10.07 -20.95
C HIS A 68 7.31 9.17 -21.93
N PRO A 69 7.29 9.43 -23.26
CA PRO A 69 8.05 8.66 -24.23
C PRO A 69 9.55 8.96 -24.07
N MET A 70 10.21 8.16 -23.24
CA MET A 70 11.66 8.09 -23.08
C MET A 70 12.01 6.61 -23.03
N GLU A 71 12.93 6.15 -23.88
CA GLU A 71 13.29 4.72 -23.93
C GLU A 71 14.01 4.29 -22.65
N THR A 72 14.94 5.10 -22.13
CA THR A 72 15.51 4.99 -20.77
C THR A 72 16.16 6.32 -20.34
N LEU A 73 16.36 6.52 -19.02
CA LEU A 73 17.09 7.68 -18.48
C LEU A 73 18.56 7.81 -18.95
N GLU A 74 19.11 6.77 -19.60
CA GLU A 74 20.50 6.76 -20.06
C GLU A 74 20.69 7.45 -21.42
N GLU A 75 19.60 7.78 -22.13
CA GLU A 75 19.64 8.38 -23.47
C GLU A 75 19.66 9.92 -23.48
N GLU A 76 19.41 10.58 -22.34
CA GLU A 76 19.53 12.05 -22.24
C GLU A 76 20.98 12.53 -22.08
N ASP A 77 21.91 11.63 -21.73
CA ASP A 77 23.34 11.95 -21.47
C ASP A 77 24.26 11.73 -22.71
N GLN A 78 23.70 11.47 -23.90
CA GLN A 78 24.44 11.35 -25.19
C GLN A 78 24.18 12.54 -26.11
#